data_AF-A0A7K3S0E0-F1
#
_entry.id   AF-A0A7K3S0E0-F1
#
_cell.length_a   1.000
_cell.length_b   1.000
_cell.length_c   1.000
_cell.angle_alpha   90.00
_cell.angle_beta   90.00
_cell.angle_gamma   90.00
#
_symmetry.space_group_name_H-M   'P 1'
#
loop_
_entity.id
_entity.type
_entity.pdbx_description
1 polymer ?
#
loop_
_entity_poly.entity_id
_entity_poly.type
_entity_poly.pdbx_seq_one_letter_code
_entity_poly.pdbx_strand_id
1 'polypeptide(L)'
;MKAVIVCVPVSHGNTLRVADAMAQPLGAGIVSPEEADPRELAAADLTWAPFKLVGGLNRHRPNTDDLAAARAFAERLRDARRVTR
;
A
#
# COMPACT_ATOMS: atom_id res chain seq x y z
N MET A 1 9.93 1.33 11.03
CA MET A 1 9.72 0.22 10.07
C MET A 1 10.10 0.76 8.71
N LYS A 2 10.81 0.00 7.87
CA LYS A 2 11.04 0.38 6.48
C LYS A 2 9.95 -0.31 5.65
N ALA A 3 9.05 0.47 5.08
CA ALA A 3 7.93 -0.01 4.26
C ALA A 3 7.96 0.71 2.91
N VAL A 4 7.66 -0.03 1.84
CA VAL A 4 7.57 0.49 0.47
C VAL A 4 6.32 -0.12 -0.15
N ILE A 5 5.52 0.69 -0.84
CA ILE A 5 4.36 0.22 -1.59
C ILE A 5 4.69 0.28 -3.07
N VAL A 6 4.70 -0.87 -3.74
CA VAL A 6 4.92 -0.94 -5.19
C VAL A 6 3.57 -0.98 -5.90
N CYS A 7 3.22 0.07 -6.63
CA CYS A 7 1.89 0.22 -7.19
C CYS A 7 1.94 0.79 -8.62
N VAL A 8 1.26 0.11 -9.55
CA VAL A 8 0.92 0.66 -10.88
C VAL A 8 -0.60 0.80 -10.96
N PRO A 9 -1.16 2.02 -10.91
CA PRO A 9 -2.58 2.21 -11.14
C PRO A 9 -2.88 2.11 -12.64
N VAL A 10 -3.29 0.91 -13.09
CA VAL A 10 -3.67 0.68 -14.49
C VAL A 10 -5.08 1.14 -14.84
N SER A 11 -5.95 1.35 -13.83
CA SER A 11 -7.38 1.65 -14.06
C SER A 11 -8.00 2.50 -12.96
N HIS A 12 -8.70 3.57 -13.34
CA HIS A 12 -9.52 4.46 -12.50
C HIS A 12 -8.83 5.06 -11.26
N GLY A 13 -7.51 4.92 -11.09
CA GLY A 13 -6.74 5.47 -9.95
C GLY A 13 -7.09 4.91 -8.57
N ASN A 14 -8.04 3.98 -8.48
CA ASN A 14 -8.57 3.47 -7.21
C ASN A 14 -7.50 2.77 -6.36
N THR A 15 -6.64 1.98 -7.00
CA THR A 15 -5.50 1.32 -6.32
C THR A 15 -4.53 2.32 -5.73
N LEU A 16 -4.27 3.44 -6.43
CA LEU A 16 -3.40 4.50 -5.93
C LEU A 16 -3.98 5.17 -4.69
N ARG A 17 -5.30 5.40 -4.65
CA ARG A 17 -5.97 6.01 -3.50
C ARG A 17 -5.87 5.15 -2.24
N VAL A 18 -6.00 3.83 -2.37
CA VAL A 18 -5.80 2.90 -1.24
C VAL A 18 -4.33 2.87 -0.82
N ALA A 19 -3.40 2.82 -1.79
CA ALA A 19 -1.98 2.86 -1.51
C ALA A 19 -1.58 4.11 -0.71
N ASP A 20 -2.10 5.28 -1.09
CA ASP A 20 -1.86 6.56 -0.40
C ASP A 20 -2.36 6.55 1.05
N ALA A 21 -3.59 6.09 1.26
CA ALA A 21 -4.18 5.98 2.61
C ALA A 21 -3.37 5.07 3.54
N MET A 22 -2.70 4.04 3.00
CA MET A 22 -1.82 3.15 3.76
C MET A 22 -0.40 3.70 3.93
N ALA A 23 0.11 4.40 2.91
CA ALA A 23 1.49 4.90 2.88
C ALA A 23 1.75 5.89 4.01
N GLN A 24 0.83 6.82 4.25
CA GLN A 24 0.99 7.88 5.25
C GLN A 24 1.23 7.34 6.67
N PRO A 25 0.40 6.46 7.27
CA PRO A 25 0.65 5.95 8.61
C PRO A 25 1.89 5.05 8.70
N LEU A 26 2.26 4.37 7.61
CA LEU A 26 3.48 3.54 7.56
C LEU A 26 4.76 4.36 7.37
N GLY A 27 4.65 5.61 6.92
CA GLY A 27 5.79 6.37 6.42
C GLY A 27 6.43 5.72 5.19
N ALA A 28 5.62 5.09 4.34
CA ALA A 28 6.08 4.37 3.16
C ALA A 28 6.08 5.27 1.91
N GLY A 29 7.07 5.10 1.05
CA GLY A 29 7.02 5.64 -0.31
C GLY A 29 6.15 4.76 -1.21
N ILE A 30 5.44 5.38 -2.16
CA ILE A 30 4.75 4.67 -3.25
C ILE A 30 5.62 4.81 -4.50
N VAL A 31 6.02 3.69 -5.09
CA VAL A 31 6.84 3.65 -6.30
C VAL A 31 6.20 2.73 -7.33
N SER A 32 6.43 2.97 -8.62
CA SER A 32 6.14 1.97 -9.65
C SER A 32 7.20 0.84 -9.61
N PRO A 33 6.92 -0.35 -10.17
CA PRO A 33 7.90 -1.43 -10.29
C PRO A 33 9.16 -1.03 -11.04
N GLU A 34 9.04 -0.16 -12.05
CA GLU A 34 10.17 0.35 -12.82
C GLU A 34 11.04 1.35 -12.02
N GLU A 35 10.46 2.03 -11.04
CA GLU A 35 11.18 2.95 -10.13
C GLU A 35 11.70 2.25 -8.86
N ALA A 36 11.19 1.06 -8.56
CA ALA A 36 11.53 0.36 -7.32
C ALA A 36 12.94 -0.22 -7.37
N ASP A 37 13.82 0.21 -6.45
CA ASP A 37 15.13 -0.42 -6.27
C ASP A 37 14.97 -1.79 -5.58
N PRO A 38 15.39 -2.91 -6.22
CA PRO A 38 15.33 -4.24 -5.62
C PRO A 38 16.07 -4.35 -4.28
N ARG A 39 17.11 -3.55 -4.06
CA ARG A 39 17.86 -3.51 -2.80
C ARG A 39 17.03 -2.89 -1.68
N GLU A 40 16.25 -1.87 -2.00
CA GLU A 40 15.33 -1.25 -1.04
C GLU A 40 14.15 -2.16 -0.71
N LEU A 41 13.62 -2.87 -1.71
CA LEU A 41 12.59 -3.88 -1.53
C LEU A 41 13.08 -5.07 -0.69
N ALA A 42 14.30 -5.54 -0.90
CA ALA A 42 14.89 -6.61 -0.09
C ALA A 42 15.09 -6.20 1.38
N ALA A 43 15.25 -4.90 1.64
CA ALA A 43 15.34 -4.34 2.98
C ALA A 43 13.97 -3.96 3.58
N ALA A 44 12.88 -4.06 2.82
CA ALA A 44 11.55 -3.74 3.29
C ALA A 44 10.99 -4.91 4.12
N ASP A 45 10.41 -4.56 5.28
CA ASP A 45 9.76 -5.53 6.16
C ASP A 45 8.39 -6.00 5.60
N LEU A 46 7.84 -5.25 4.63
CA LEU A 46 6.52 -5.44 4.07
C LEU A 46 6.53 -4.97 2.61
N THR A 47 6.20 -5.89 1.71
CA THR A 47 6.04 -5.61 0.28
C THR A 47 4.62 -5.99 -0.15
N TRP A 48 3.92 -5.07 -0.80
CA TRP A 48 2.59 -5.30 -1.38
C TRP A 48 2.65 -5.07 -2.89
N ALA A 49 2.20 -6.05 -3.69
CA ALA A 49 2.27 -6.06 -5.16
C ALA A 49 0.85 -6.12 -5.77
N PRO A 50 0.64 -5.65 -7.01
CA PRO A 50 -0.71 -5.31 -7.46
C PRO A 50 -1.54 -6.52 -7.89
N PHE A 51 -2.82 -6.50 -7.52
CA PHE A 51 -3.91 -7.29 -8.10
C PHE A 51 -4.08 -6.95 -9.59
N LYS A 52 -3.23 -7.50 -10.46
CA LYS A 52 -3.27 -7.24 -11.90
C LYS A 52 -4.20 -8.18 -12.68
N LEU A 53 -4.69 -9.25 -12.05
CA LEU A 53 -5.39 -10.34 -12.75
C LEU A 53 -6.91 -10.22 -12.79
N VAL A 54 -7.51 -9.34 -11.98
CA VAL A 54 -8.96 -9.16 -11.91
C VAL A 54 -9.20 -7.67 -11.82
N GLY A 55 -9.94 -7.08 -12.77
CA GLY A 55 -10.36 -5.68 -12.64
C GLY A 55 -10.99 -5.41 -11.26
N GLY A 56 -10.98 -4.15 -10.80
CA GLY A 56 -11.40 -3.80 -9.45
C GLY A 56 -12.73 -4.47 -9.04
N LEU A 57 -12.73 -5.15 -7.89
CA LEU A 57 -13.85 -5.95 -7.38
C LEU A 57 -15.18 -5.18 -7.28
N ASN A 58 -15.12 -3.86 -7.17
CA ASN A 58 -16.29 -2.98 -7.10
C ASN A 58 -16.05 -1.70 -7.89
N ARG A 59 -16.91 -1.44 -8.90
CA ARG A 59 -17.00 -0.11 -9.53
C ARG A 59 -17.56 0.87 -8.47
N HIS A 60 -16.97 2.07 -8.34
CA HIS A 60 -17.23 3.12 -7.31
C HIS A 60 -16.51 3.02 -5.96
N ARG A 61 -15.58 2.08 -5.80
CA ARG A 61 -14.73 1.96 -4.61
C ARG A 61 -13.27 2.23 -4.99
N PRO A 62 -12.43 2.83 -4.13
CA PRO A 62 -12.68 3.16 -2.73
C PRO A 62 -13.52 4.43 -2.53
N ASN A 63 -14.39 4.40 -1.54
CA ASN A 63 -15.04 5.56 -0.92
C ASN A 63 -14.31 5.92 0.39
N THR A 64 -14.83 6.89 1.15
CA THR A 64 -14.21 7.36 2.40
C THR A 64 -14.02 6.25 3.44
N ASP A 65 -14.98 5.33 3.56
CA ASP A 65 -14.91 4.23 4.53
C ASP A 65 -13.80 3.24 4.16
N ASP A 66 -13.61 2.96 2.87
CA ASP A 66 -12.51 2.09 2.43
C ASP A 66 -11.15 2.72 2.71
N LEU A 67 -11.02 4.03 2.51
CA LEU A 67 -9.78 4.76 2.80
C LEU A 67 -9.50 4.80 4.30
N ALA A 68 -10.53 5.00 5.12
CA ALA A 68 -10.41 4.94 6.58
C ALA A 68 -10.01 3.53 7.05
N ALA A 69 -10.62 2.49 6.50
CA ALA A 69 -10.29 1.10 6.80
C ALA A 69 -8.85 0.75 6.41
N ALA A 70 -8.40 1.19 5.22
CA ALA A 70 -7.04 1.01 4.74
C ALA A 70 -6.01 1.69 5.65
N ARG A 71 -6.29 2.93 6.08
CA ARG A 71 -5.47 3.65 7.04
C ARG A 71 -5.38 2.92 8.38
N ALA A 72 -6.53 2.52 8.95
CA ALA A 72 -6.57 1.83 10.23
C ALA A 72 -5.81 0.49 10.20
N PHE A 73 -5.89 -0.24 9.08
CA PHE A 73 -5.10 -1.45 8.88
C PHE A 73 -3.60 -1.15 8.90
N ALA A 74 -3.17 -0.10 8.20
CA ALA A 74 -1.78 0.31 8.13
C ALA A 74 -1.23 0.79 9.50
N GLU A 75 -2.05 1.47 10.31
CA GLU A 75 -1.71 1.82 11.69
C GLU A 75 -1.52 0.57 12.57
N ARG A 76 -2.43 -0.42 12.48
CA ARG A 76 -2.28 -1.70 13.19
C ARG A 76 -1.02 -2.45 12.79
N LEU A 77 -0.66 -2.45 11.50
CA LEU A 77 0.58 -3.07 11.03
C LEU A 77 1.82 -2.40 11.64
N ARG A 78 1.85 -1.07 11.65
CA ARG A 78 2.93 -0.31 12.29
C ARG A 78 3.07 -0.67 13.77
N ASP A 79 1.95 -0.70 14.48
CA ASP A 79 1.94 -0.92 15.92
C ASP A 79 2.27 -2.37 16.29
N ALA A 80 1.75 -3.36 15.54
CA ALA A 80 2.12 -4.77 15.71
C ALA A 80 3.64 -5.00 15.58
N ARG A 81 4.30 -4.31 14.65
CA ARG A 81 5.76 -4.45 14.47
C ARG A 81 6.59 -3.73 15.53
N ARG A 82 6.02 -2.76 16.25
CA ARG A 82 6.65 -2.13 17.42
C ARG A 82 6.65 -3.04 18.64
N VAL A 83 5.66 -3.93 18.76
CA VAL A 83 5.57 -4.90 19.87
C VAL A 83 6.52 -6.09 19.67
N THR A 84 6.84 -6.44 18.43
CA THR A 84 7.74 -7.56 18.08
C THR A 84 9.22 -7.18 17.95
N ARG A 85 9.63 -5.95 18.28
CA ARG A 85 11.02 -5.48 18.28
C ARG A 85 11.42 -5.06 19.68
#